data_AF-A0A3S4UA14-F1
#
_entry.id   AF-A0A3S4UA14-F1
#
_cell.length_a   1.000
_cell.length_b   1.000
_cell.length_c   1.000
_cell.angle_alpha   90.00
_cell.angle_beta   90.00
_cell.angle_gamma   90.00
#
_symmetry.space_group_name_H-M   'P 1'
#
loop_
_entity.id
_entity.type
_entity.pdbx_description
1 polymer ?
#
loop_
_entity_poly.entity_id
_entity_poly.type
_entity_poly.pdbx_seq_one_letter_code
_entity_poly.pdbx_strand_id
1 'polypeptide(L)'
;MKLHPQSKNTLSSLAKRALMSESAFRQHFRTIVGISPMKFQKQLRLQQARVLILQEKRPIAEAASLVGYESPSQFSREYKRFFGVTAKEDRLE
;
A
#
# COMPACT_ATOMS: atom_id res chain seq x y z
N MET A 1 -13.56 -3.30 5.87
CA MET A 1 -13.04 -3.61 4.52
C MET A 1 -11.59 -4.07 4.64
N LYS A 2 -11.33 -5.36 4.90
CA LYS A 2 -9.95 -5.88 4.98
C LYS A 2 -9.38 -5.96 3.56
N LEU A 3 -8.61 -4.95 3.18
CA LEU A 3 -7.85 -4.92 1.93
C LEU A 3 -6.74 -5.97 2.06
N HIS A 4 -7.01 -7.17 1.54
CA HIS A 4 -6.01 -8.22 1.40
C HIS A 4 -4.96 -7.74 0.39
N PRO A 5 -3.67 -7.66 0.77
CA PRO A 5 -2.61 -7.19 -0.12
C PRO A 5 -2.37 -8.09 -1.34
N GLN A 6 -2.93 -9.31 -1.36
CA GLN A 6 -2.74 -10.30 -2.42
C GLN A 6 -3.92 -10.48 -3.38
N SER A 7 -5.07 -9.84 -3.12
CA SER A 7 -6.15 -9.84 -4.10
C SER A 7 -5.93 -8.67 -5.05
N LYS A 8 -5.94 -8.90 -6.37
CA LYS A 8 -5.96 -7.86 -7.42
C LYS A 8 -7.21 -6.96 -7.24
N ASN A 9 -7.21 -6.10 -6.24
CA ASN A 9 -8.17 -5.02 -6.03
C ASN A 9 -7.78 -3.90 -6.98
N THR A 10 -7.99 -4.17 -8.27
CA THR A 10 -7.79 -3.16 -9.32
C THR A 10 -8.80 -2.04 -9.12
N LEU A 11 -8.46 -0.84 -9.55
CA LEU A 11 -9.37 0.29 -9.53
C LEU A 11 -10.71 -0.05 -10.21
N SER A 12 -10.64 -0.79 -11.32
CA SER A 12 -11.81 -1.31 -12.04
C SER A 12 -12.69 -2.19 -11.17
N SER A 13 -12.11 -3.12 -10.41
CA SER A 13 -12.88 -4.00 -9.52
C SER A 13 -13.58 -3.24 -8.40
N LEU A 14 -12.92 -2.21 -7.84
CA LEU A 14 -13.47 -1.38 -6.77
C LEU A 14 -14.59 -0.47 -7.31
N ALA A 15 -14.39 0.12 -8.49
CA ALA A 15 -15.41 0.93 -9.16
C ALA A 15 -16.65 0.10 -9.50
N LYS A 16 -16.47 -1.11 -10.07
CA LYS A 16 -17.58 -2.04 -10.34
C LYS A 16 -18.35 -2.42 -9.08
N ARG A 17 -17.65 -2.73 -7.98
CA ARG A 17 -18.29 -3.05 -6.68
C ARG A 17 -19.05 -1.86 -6.09
N ALA A 18 -18.63 -0.64 -6.41
CA ALA A 18 -19.30 0.60 -6.00
C ALA A 18 -20.39 1.04 -6.98
N LEU A 19 -20.69 0.26 -8.03
CA LEU A 19 -21.63 0.61 -9.12
C LEU A 19 -21.28 1.94 -9.80
N MET A 20 -19.98 2.23 -9.93
CA MET A 20 -19.46 3.46 -10.51
C MET A 20 -18.57 3.15 -11.72
N SER A 21 -18.52 4.10 -12.66
CA SER A 21 -17.40 4.16 -13.60
C SER A 21 -16.09 4.45 -12.85
N GLU A 22 -14.94 4.10 -13.44
CA GLU A 22 -13.66 4.34 -12.76
C GLU A 22 -13.37 5.83 -12.52
N SER A 23 -13.82 6.71 -13.41
CA SER A 23 -13.66 8.16 -13.24
C SER A 23 -14.51 8.68 -12.07
N ALA A 24 -15.79 8.28 -12.01
CA ALA A 24 -16.69 8.63 -10.92
C ALA A 24 -16.16 8.09 -9.58
N PHE A 25 -15.67 6.85 -9.55
CA PHE A 25 -15.07 6.26 -8.36
C PHE A 25 -13.83 7.02 -7.90
N ARG A 26 -12.90 7.36 -8.81
CA ARG A 26 -11.69 8.15 -8.45
C ARG A 26 -12.05 9.50 -7.85
N GLN A 27 -13.00 10.20 -8.46
CA GLN A 27 -13.44 11.51 -7.99
C GLN A 27 -14.12 11.39 -6.62
N HIS A 28 -15.09 10.49 -6.50
CA HIS A 28 -15.83 10.26 -5.26
C HIS A 28 -14.89 9.84 -4.11
N PHE A 29 -13.98 8.90 -4.38
CA PHE A 29 -12.98 8.46 -3.41
C PHE A 29 -12.08 9.62 -2.96
N ARG A 30 -11.63 10.48 -3.89
CA ARG A 30 -10.80 11.64 -3.54
C ARG A 30 -11.58 12.66 -2.70
N THR A 31 -12.87 12.87 -2.96
CA THR A 31 -13.71 13.76 -2.14
C THR A 31 -13.82 13.27 -0.69
N ILE A 32 -13.89 11.95 -0.48
CA ILE A 32 -14.03 11.35 0.86
C ILE A 32 -12.68 11.20 1.57
N VAL A 33 -11.68 10.64 0.88
CA VAL A 33 -10.38 10.24 1.46
C VAL A 33 -9.32 11.33 1.30
N GLY A 34 -9.56 12.36 0.48
CA GLY A 34 -8.64 13.46 0.22
C GLY A 34 -7.53 13.13 -0.80
N ILE A 35 -7.26 11.86 -1.05
CA ILE A 35 -6.23 11.38 -1.99
C ILE A 35 -6.80 10.38 -2.99
N SER A 36 -6.07 10.14 -4.09
CA SER A 36 -6.51 9.16 -5.08
C SER A 36 -6.46 7.73 -4.53
N PRO A 37 -7.33 6.82 -5.01
CA PRO A 37 -7.33 5.41 -4.60
C PRO A 37 -5.94 4.75 -4.68
N MET A 38 -5.17 5.06 -5.73
CA MET A 38 -3.83 4.50 -5.93
C MET A 38 -2.82 4.99 -4.89
N LYS A 39 -2.88 6.27 -4.50
CA LYS A 39 -2.04 6.79 -3.41
C LYS A 39 -2.40 6.10 -2.09
N PHE A 40 -3.70 5.99 -1.79
CA PHE A 40 -4.18 5.32 -0.58
C PHE A 40 -3.74 3.85 -0.52
N GLN A 41 -3.87 3.11 -1.63
CA GLN A 41 -3.42 1.72 -1.70
C GLN A 41 -1.91 1.58 -1.42
N LYS A 42 -1.08 2.48 -1.95
CA LYS A 42 0.37 2.49 -1.66
C LYS A 42 0.64 2.73 -0.17
N GLN A 43 -0.03 3.71 0.43
CA GLN A 43 0.12 4.00 1.87
C GLN A 43 -0.24 2.77 2.71
N LEU A 44 -1.35 2.11 2.39
CA LEU A 44 -1.78 0.92 3.11
C LEU A 44 -0.78 -0.23 2.97
N ARG A 45 -0.23 -0.46 1.77
CA ARG A 45 0.81 -1.48 1.54
C ARG A 45 2.06 -1.19 2.38
N LEU A 46 2.51 0.06 2.43
CA LEU A 46 3.68 0.45 3.22
C LEU A 46 3.42 0.29 4.73
N GLN A 47 2.22 0.64 5.22
CA GLN A 47 1.85 0.39 6.61
C GLN A 47 1.81 -1.10 6.96
N GLN A 48 1.23 -1.93 6.10
CA GLN A 48 1.25 -3.38 6.27
C GLN A 48 2.68 -3.94 6.26
N ALA A 49 3.55 -3.42 5.38
CA ALA A 49 4.96 -3.83 5.36
C ALA A 49 5.67 -3.49 6.67
N ARG A 50 5.43 -2.29 7.23
CA ARG A 50 6.00 -1.89 8.53
C ARG A 50 5.52 -2.81 9.66
N VAL A 51 4.25 -3.22 9.66
CA VAL A 51 3.73 -4.23 10.61
C VAL A 51 4.48 -5.56 10.47
N LEU A 52 4.63 -6.08 9.26
CA LEU A 52 5.36 -7.34 9.01
C LEU A 52 6.83 -7.26 9.47
N ILE A 53 7.48 -6.12 9.27
CA ILE A 53 8.89 -5.92 9.63
C ILE A 53 9.07 -5.76 11.14
N LEU A 54 8.24 -4.92 11.78
CA LEU A 54 8.46 -4.54 13.19
C LEU A 54 7.82 -5.51 14.18
N GLN A 55 6.62 -6.01 13.88
CA GLN A 55 5.85 -6.87 14.78
C GLN A 55 6.11 -8.35 14.49
N GLU A 56 6.08 -8.75 13.23
CA GLU A 56 6.29 -10.15 12.84
C GLU A 56 7.75 -10.50 12.55
N LYS A 57 8.66 -9.51 12.66
CA LYS A 57 10.12 -9.65 12.44
C LYS A 57 10.47 -10.31 11.10
N ARG A 58 9.62 -10.15 10.08
CA ARG A 58 9.85 -10.68 8.73
C ARG A 58 11.07 -10.00 8.08
N PRO A 59 11.84 -10.72 7.24
CA PRO A 59 12.82 -10.11 6.36
C PRO A 59 12.19 -8.99 5.51
N ILE A 60 12.90 -7.87 5.34
CA ILE A 60 12.40 -6.71 4.59
C ILE A 60 12.00 -7.08 3.16
N ALA A 61 12.79 -7.94 2.50
CA ALA A 61 12.49 -8.41 1.15
C ALA A 61 11.21 -9.26 1.08
N GLU A 62 10.99 -10.11 2.08
CA GLU A 62 9.76 -10.92 2.19
C GLU A 62 8.55 -10.01 2.45
N ALA A 63 8.65 -9.07 3.39
CA ALA A 63 7.59 -8.11 3.67
C ALA A 63 7.21 -7.28 2.43
N ALA A 64 8.19 -6.79 1.67
CA ALA A 64 7.97 -6.06 0.42
C ALA A 64 7.22 -6.91 -0.62
N SER A 65 7.61 -8.18 -0.79
CA SER A 65 6.95 -9.11 -1.69
C SER A 65 5.50 -9.40 -1.25
N LEU A 66 5.28 -9.64 0.04
CA LEU A 66 3.96 -9.93 0.62
C LEU A 66 2.95 -8.79 0.45
N VAL A 67 3.43 -7.54 0.41
CA VAL A 67 2.57 -6.36 0.15
C VAL A 67 2.51 -5.95 -1.32
N GLY A 68 3.10 -6.75 -2.22
CA GLY A 68 2.96 -6.61 -3.67
C GLY A 68 3.94 -5.63 -4.32
N TYR A 69 5.14 -5.47 -3.78
CA TYR A 69 6.26 -4.82 -4.48
C TYR A 69 7.11 -5.88 -5.19
N GLU A 70 7.25 -5.72 -6.51
CA GLU A 70 8.12 -6.58 -7.34
C GLU A 70 9.58 -6.11 -7.32
N SER A 71 9.81 -4.82 -7.08
CA SER A 71 11.14 -4.21 -7.05
C SER A 71 11.52 -3.77 -5.61
N PRO A 72 12.57 -4.37 -5.01
CA PRO A 72 13.09 -3.94 -3.71
C PRO A 72 13.54 -2.47 -3.68
N SER A 73 14.11 -1.98 -4.78
CA SER A 73 14.55 -0.59 -4.91
C SER A 73 13.38 0.39 -5.01
N GLN A 74 12.25 -0.03 -5.59
CA GLN A 74 11.02 0.77 -5.55
C GLN A 74 10.45 0.82 -4.13
N PHE A 75 10.32 -0.34 -3.48
CA PHE A 75 9.84 -0.43 -2.10
C PHE A 75 10.66 0.46 -1.16
N SER A 76 11.99 0.34 -1.19
CA SER A 76 12.88 1.09 -0.29
C SER A 76 12.72 2.60 -0.46
N ARG A 77 12.59 3.09 -1.69
CA ARG A 77 12.37 4.52 -1.99
C ARG A 77 11.01 5.01 -1.52
N GLU A 78 9.95 4.25 -1.79
CA GLU A 78 8.60 4.63 -1.37
C GLU A 78 8.43 4.55 0.16
N TYR A 79 9.03 3.55 0.80
CA TYR A 79 9.05 3.38 2.25
C TYR A 79 9.71 4.58 2.93
N LYS A 80 10.95 4.92 2.53
CA LYS A 80 11.67 6.09 3.08
C LYS A 80 10.90 7.38 2.86
N ARG A 81 10.30 7.56 1.68
CA ARG A 81 9.49 8.75 1.39
C ARG A 81 8.25 8.84 2.30
N PHE A 82 7.65 7.72 2.67
CA PHE A 82 6.42 7.70 3.46
C PHE A 82 6.66 7.78 4.96
N PHE A 83 7.68 7.09 5.49
CA PHE A 83 7.97 7.04 6.94
C PHE A 83 9.11 7.97 7.39
N GLY A 84 9.87 8.56 6.46
CA GLY A 84 11.02 9.40 6.77
C GLY A 84 12.32 8.62 7.00
N VAL A 85 12.22 7.33 7.32
CA VAL A 85 13.36 6.42 7.57
C VAL A 85 13.31 5.20 6.65
N THR A 86 14.44 4.58 6.40
CA THR A 86 14.50 3.33 5.64
C THR A 86 13.92 2.17 6.44
N ALA A 87 13.39 1.16 5.75
CA ALA A 87 12.93 -0.06 6.40
C ALA A 87 14.01 -0.79 7.23
N LYS A 88 15.30 -0.56 6.91
CA LYS A 88 16.41 -1.10 7.68
C LYS A 88 16.64 -0.35 8.99
N GLU A 89 16.61 0.97 8.96
CA GLU A 89 16.70 1.83 10.16
C GLU A 89 15.51 1.55 11.08
N ASP A 90 14.29 1.53 10.54
CA ASP A 90 13.06 1.23 11.29
C ASP A 90 13.13 -0.11 12.02
N ARG A 91 13.78 -1.13 11.42
CA ARG A 91 13.89 -2.46 12.03
C ARG A 91 14.85 -2.51 13.22
N LEU A 92 15.77 -1.55 13.30
CA LEU A 92 16.80 -1.48 14.34
C LEU A 92 16.37 -0.66 15.55
N GLU A 93 15.27 0.10 15.46
CA GLU A 93 14.59 0.73 16.59
C GLU A 93 13.75 -0.28 17.38
#